data_AF-A0A2V6WSY7-F1
#
_entry.id   AF-A0A2V6WSY7-F1
#
_cell.length_a   1.000
_cell.length_b   1.000
_cell.length_c   1.000
_cell.angle_alpha   90.00
_cell.angle_beta   90.00
_cell.angle_gamma   90.00
#
_symmetry.space_group_name_H-M   'P 1'
#
loop_
_entity.id
_entity.type
_entity.pdbx_description
1 polymer ?
#
loop_
_entity_poly.entity_id
_entity_poly.type
_entity_poly.pdbx_seq_one_letter_code
_entity_poly.pdbx_strand_id
1 'polypeptide(L)' 'LALRSSDLRRLGEARQVASQFHADVVLLNGLADAGAQVAVDTRVLDVATGAMLGFASAGVTKDAKVQRMLETGHQ' A
#
# COMPACT_ATOMS: atom_id res chain seq x y z
N LEU A 1 -3.28 -11.30 3.60
CA LEU A 1 -4.17 -10.65 2.61
C LEU A 1 -3.77 -11.11 1.22
N ALA A 2 -4.67 -11.72 0.45
CA ALA A 2 -4.41 -12.01 -0.97
C ALA A 2 -4.67 -10.75 -1.81
N LEU A 3 -3.77 -10.45 -2.76
CA LEU A 3 -3.91 -9.31 -3.68
C LEU A 3 -5.06 -9.53 -4.65
N ARG A 4 -5.79 -8.46 -4.98
CA ARG A 4 -6.80 -8.51 -6.04
C ARG A 4 -6.09 -8.46 -7.40
N SER A 5 -6.74 -8.97 -8.45
CA SER A 5 -6.20 -8.95 -9.82
C SER A 5 -5.85 -7.53 -10.32
N SER A 6 -6.62 -6.53 -9.89
CA SER A 6 -6.35 -5.12 -10.16
C SER A 6 -5.03 -4.63 -9.56
N ASP A 7 -4.66 -5.15 -8.39
CA ASP A 7 -3.45 -4.76 -7.68
C ASP A 7 -2.23 -5.35 -8.39
N LEU A 8 -2.33 -6.60 -8.86
CA LEU A 8 -1.29 -7.26 -9.67
C LEU A 8 -1.03 -6.52 -10.99
N ARG A 9 -2.08 -5.98 -11.63
CA ARG A 9 -1.94 -5.15 -12.83
C ARG A 9 -1.20 -3.84 -12.53
N ARG A 10 -1.60 -3.14 -11.47
CA ARG A 10 -0.95 -1.89 -11.00
C ARG A 10 0.52 -2.11 -10.62
N LEU A 11 0.83 -3.26 -10.02
CA LEU A 11 2.19 -3.73 -9.75
C LEU A 11 3.02 -3.84 -11.03
N GLY A 12 2.47 -4.46 -12.07
CA GLY A 12 3.13 -4.58 -13.38
C GLY A 12 3.40 -3.23 -14.04
N GLU A 13 2.42 -2.32 -14.00
CA GLU A 13 2.56 -0.95 -14.55
C GLU A 13 3.64 -0.16 -13.80
N ALA A 14 3.65 -0.20 -12.47
CA ALA A 14 4.65 0.48 -11.66
C ALA A 14 6.07 -0.04 -11.93
N ARG A 15 6.24 -1.36 -12.09
CA ARG A 15 7.52 -1.96 -12.47
C ARG A 15 7.97 -1.51 -13.85
N GLN A 16 7.06 -1.46 -14.82
CA GLN A 16 7.37 -1.02 -16.17
C GLN A 16 7.85 0.44 -16.18
N VAL A 17 7.17 1.33 -15.48
CA VAL A 17 7.60 2.73 -15.33
C VAL A 17 8.96 2.79 -14.64
N ALA A 18 9.15 2.08 -13.52
CA ALA A 18 10.42 2.07 -12.77
C ALA A 18 11.61 1.61 -13.63
N SER A 19 11.40 0.65 -14.54
CA SER A 19 12.44 0.19 -15.47
C SER A 19 12.94 1.28 -16.43
N GLN A 20 12.06 2.22 -16.82
CA GLN A 20 12.42 3.36 -17.67
C GLN A 20 13.31 4.37 -16.94
N PHE A 21 13.25 4.39 -15.61
CA PHE A 21 14.10 5.24 -14.76
C PHE A 21 15.35 4.51 -14.26
N HIS A 22 15.63 3.30 -14.75
CA HIS A 22 16.72 2.45 -14.27
C HIS A 22 16.69 2.24 -12.74
N ALA A 23 15.50 2.21 -12.16
CA ALA A 23 15.35 1.90 -10.74
C ALA A 23 15.57 0.39 -10.53
N ASP A 24 16.28 0.04 -9.46
CA ASP A 24 16.48 -1.36 -9.07
C ASP A 24 15.25 -1.92 -8.35
N VAL A 25 14.53 -1.05 -7.63
CA VAL A 25 13.46 -1.44 -6.71
C VAL A 25 12.23 -0.54 -6.84
N VAL A 26 11.04 -1.13 -6.71
CA VAL A 26 9.77 -0.42 -6.53
C VAL A 26 9.27 -0.60 -5.11
N LEU A 27 8.92 0.51 -4.45
CA LEU A 27 8.17 0.54 -3.20
C LEU A 27 6.70 0.82 -3.51
N LEU A 28 5.82 -0.12 -3.19
CA LEU A 28 4.38 0.04 -3.35
C LEU A 28 3.71 0.11 -2.00
N ASN A 29 3.12 1.27 -1.74
CA ASN A 29 2.38 1.55 -0.52
C ASN A 29 0.87 1.47 -0.79
N GLY A 30 0.17 0.63 -0.03
CA GLY A 30 -1.28 0.60 0.03
C GLY A 30 -1.75 1.22 1.33
N LEU A 31 -2.66 2.18 1.26
CA LEU A 31 -3.37 2.68 2.44
C LEU A 31 -4.65 1.85 2.62
N ALA A 32 -4.79 1.22 3.78
CA ALA A 32 -6.01 0.55 4.20
C ALA A 32 -6.61 1.33 5.37
N ASP A 33 -7.76 1.95 5.14
CA ASP A 33 -8.59 2.49 6.22
C ASP A 33 -9.71 1.49 6.53
N ALA A 34 -9.66 0.91 7.71
CA ALA A 34 -10.60 -0.09 8.20
C ALA A 34 -11.35 0.46 9.42
N GLY A 35 -12.07 1.58 9.25
CA GLY A 35 -12.87 2.17 10.31
C GLY A 35 -11.99 2.65 11.45
N ALA A 36 -11.80 1.83 12.47
CA ALA A 36 -11.01 2.12 13.67
C ALA A 36 -9.48 2.04 13.47
N GLN A 37 -8.98 1.59 12.32
CA GLN A 37 -7.53 1.45 12.08
C GLN A 37 -7.15 2.01 10.71
N VAL A 38 -6.05 2.75 10.67
CA VAL A 38 -5.36 3.09 9.42
C VAL A 38 -4.08 2.27 9.36
N ALA A 39 -3.88 1.54 8.28
CA ALA A 39 -2.66 0.78 8.02
C ALA A 39 -2.03 1.17 6.69
N VAL A 40 -0.70 1.19 6.66
CA VAL A 40 0.10 1.29 5.45
C VAL A 40 0.78 -0.05 5.23
N ASP A 41 0.49 -0.65 4.09
CA ASP A 41 1.11 -1.88 3.62
C ASP A 41 2.16 -1.52 2.56
N THR A 42 3.43 -1.78 2.85
CA THR A 42 4.54 -1.57 1.91
C THR A 42 5.00 -2.90 1.33
N ARG A 43 5.14 -2.97 0.01
CA ARG A 43 5.77 -4.07 -0.71
C ARG A 43 7.00 -3.57 -1.44
N VAL A 44 8.06 -4.35 -1.37
CA VAL A 44 9.33 -4.09 -2.07
C VAL A 44 9.44 -5.08 -3.21
N LEU A 45 9.63 -4.58 -4.43
CA LEU A 45 9.80 -5.42 -5.62
C LEU A 45 11.11 -5.12 -6.31
N ASP A 46 11.79 -6.17 -6.72
CA ASP A 46 12.92 -6.09 -7.63
C ASP A 46 12.39 -5.79 -9.06
N VAL A 47 12.92 -4.75 -9.69
CA VAL A 47 12.44 -4.31 -11.02
C VAL A 47 12.83 -5.30 -12.11
N ALA A 48 14.04 -5.86 -12.05
CA ALA A 48 14.56 -6.74 -13.09
C ALA A 48 13.80 -8.07 -13.16
N THR A 49 13.55 -8.69 -12.02
CA THR A 49 12.93 -10.00 -11.90
C THR A 49 11.42 -9.92 -11.66
N GLY A 50 10.92 -8.80 -11.14
CA GLY A 50 9.55 -8.68 -10.63
C GLY A 50 9.31 -9.43 -9.32
N ALA A 51 10.36 -9.98 -8.70
CA ALA A 51 10.24 -10.72 -7.45
C ALA A 51 9.89 -9.78 -6.28
N MET A 52 9.07 -10.27 -5.35
CA MET A 52 8.81 -9.56 -4.10
C MET A 52 9.98 -9.81 -3.15
N LEU A 53 10.70 -8.75 -2.80
CA LEU A 53 11.84 -8.79 -1.88
C LEU A 53 11.39 -8.72 -0.43
N GLY A 54 10.26 -8.06 -0.15
CA GLY A 54 9.78 -7.90 1.21
C GLY A 54 8.39 -7.28 1.31
N PHE A 55 7.82 -7.43 2.50
CA PHE A 55 6.54 -6.85 2.88
C PHE A 55 6.63 -6.32 4.31
N ALA A 56 6.14 -5.11 4.54
CA ALA A 56 5.98 -4.52 5.85
C ALA A 56 4.57 -3.94 5.97
N SER A 57 3.98 -4.01 7.15
CA SER A 57 2.71 -3.36 7.46
C SER A 57 2.85 -2.61 8.77
N ALA A 58 2.45 -1.36 8.78
CA ALA A 58 2.40 -0.53 9.97
C ALA A 58 1.02 0.08 10.08
N GLY A 59 0.40 -0.04 11.26
CA GLY A 59 -0.94 0.48 11.48
C GLY A 59 -1.05 1.24 12.79
N VAL A 60 -1.89 2.26 12.78
CA VAL A 60 -2.28 3.03 13.96
C VAL A 60 -3.76 2.80 14.20
N THR A 61 -4.10 2.39 15.42
CA THR A 61 -5.49 2.34 15.85
C THR A 61 -5.94 3.75 16.17
N LYS A 62 -7.03 4.20 15.55
CA LYS A 62 -7.63 5.50 15.83
C LYS A 62 -8.16 5.48 17.26
N ASP A 63 -7.85 6.53 18.01
CA ASP A 63 -8.48 6.73 19.30
C ASP A 63 -10.01 6.88 19.12
N ALA A 64 -10.80 6.43 20.10
CA ALA A 64 -12.26 6.45 20.02
C ALA A 64 -12.83 7.88 19.83
N LYS A 65 -12.13 8.92 20.29
CA LYS A 65 -12.48 10.32 20.04
C LYS A 65 -12.21 10.72 18.60
N VAL A 66 -11.06 10.31 18.04
CA VAL A 66 -10.66 10.58 16.65
C VAL A 66 -11.62 9.87 15.69
N GLN A 67 -11.98 8.62 15.98
CA GLN A 67 -12.96 7.87 15.19
C GLN A 67 -14.30 8.60 15.08
N ARG A 68 -14.86 9.02 16.23
CA ARG A 68 -16.13 9.76 16.26
C ARG A 68 -16.04 11.10 15.52
N MET A 69 -14.94 11.83 15.68
CA MET A 69 -14.77 13.12 15.00
C MET A 69 -14.75 12.96 13.47
N LEU A 70 -14.12 11.90 12.96
CA LEU A 70 -14.11 11.58 11.53
C LEU A 70 -15.52 11.17 11.04
N GLU A 71 -16.28 10.42 11.83
CA GLU A 71 -17.65 10.01 11.47
C GLU A 71 -18.64 11.20 11.46
N THR A 72 -18.52 12.13 12.40
CA THR A 72 -19.42 13.29 12.51
C THR A 72 -19.03 14.47 11.64
N GLY A 73 -17.75 14.59 11.26
CA GLY A 73 -17.25 15.67 10.39
C GLY A 73 -17.62 15.53 8.91
N HIS A 74 -18.29 14.44 8.53
CA HIS A 74 -18.83 14.19 7.20
C HIS A 74 -20.33 14.50 7.06
N GLN A 75 -20.98 15.05 8.09
CA GLN A 75 -22.36 15.56 8.07
C GLN A 75 -22.39 17.08 7.88
#